data_AF-A0AAU6S6N3-F1
#
_entry.id   AF-A0AAU6S6N3-F1
#
_cell.length_a   1.000
_cell.length_b   1.000
_cell.length_c   1.000
_cell.angle_alpha   90.00
_cell.angle_beta   90.00
_cell.angle_gamma   90.00
#
_symmetry.space_group_name_H-M   'P 1'
#
loop_
_entity.id
_entity.type
_entity.pdbx_description
1 polymer ?
#
loop_
_entity_poly.entity_id
_entity_poly.type
_entity_poly.pdbx_seq_one_letter_code
_entity_poly.pdbx_strand_id
1 'polypeptide(L)'
;MDDFQLAEAVYALPDHEREVVQEMHSRVEQVMALPAVIFDEAQPMLIRQSCLDAFFIHVRMLAEFFAPPPKKPRPDDRNAAHFTTASPWSPDSSSLHRLHAVSRDVNKQIAHVTTVRIGDGAGEPPTSLLLEPDNAQALTDDVRRLWDDLATHTDVPWPRVGLFPVWTDASGKLLRAADYESMRSESS
;
A
#
# COMPACT_ATOMS: atom_id res chain seq x y z
N MET A 1 -7.08 -20.55 -7.62
CA MET A 1 -7.25 -20.36 -6.17
C MET A 1 -8.36 -19.35 -6.03
N ASP A 2 -9.47 -19.72 -5.42
CA ASP A 2 -10.51 -18.75 -5.06
C ASP A 2 -10.09 -17.94 -3.82
N ASP A 3 -10.83 -16.88 -3.50
CA ASP A 3 -10.48 -15.96 -2.42
C ASP A 3 -10.47 -16.64 -1.04
N PHE A 4 -11.29 -17.68 -0.87
CA PHE A 4 -11.35 -18.47 0.37
C PHE A 4 -10.08 -19.32 0.54
N GLN A 5 -9.67 -20.03 -0.50
CA GLN A 5 -8.41 -20.79 -0.53
C GLN A 5 -7.19 -19.89 -0.30
N LEU A 6 -7.22 -18.67 -0.84
CA LEU A 6 -6.15 -17.70 -0.63
C LEU A 6 -6.10 -17.22 0.82
N ALA A 7 -7.25 -16.98 1.46
CA ALA A 7 -7.33 -16.63 2.87
C ALA A 7 -6.80 -17.75 3.76
N GLU A 8 -7.24 -18.99 3.55
CA GLU A 8 -6.74 -20.15 4.31
C GLU A 8 -5.23 -20.30 4.17
N ALA A 9 -4.70 -20.12 2.96
CA ALA A 9 -3.26 -20.19 2.71
C ALA A 9 -2.50 -19.09 3.47
N VAL A 10 -3.00 -17.84 3.50
CA VAL A 10 -2.41 -16.75 4.30
C VAL A 10 -2.44 -17.08 5.79
N TYR A 11 -3.53 -17.65 6.30
CA TYR A 11 -3.64 -18.03 7.71
C TYR A 11 -2.73 -19.19 8.10
N ALA A 12 -2.31 -20.02 7.14
CA ALA A 12 -1.36 -21.11 7.35
C ALA A 12 0.10 -20.65 7.45
N LEU A 13 0.41 -19.39 7.11
CA LEU A 13 1.75 -18.82 7.27
C LEU A 13 2.15 -18.69 8.74
N PRO A 14 3.47 -18.77 9.05
CA PRO A 14 3.99 -18.35 10.35
C PRO A 14 3.50 -16.95 10.73
N ASP A 15 3.20 -16.73 12.01
CA ASP A 15 2.56 -15.50 12.50
C ASP A 15 3.25 -14.21 11.99
N HIS A 16 4.59 -14.18 12.05
CA HIS A 16 5.38 -13.04 11.60
C HIS A 16 5.35 -12.80 10.08
N GLU A 17 5.24 -13.84 9.27
CA GLU A 17 5.11 -13.69 7.81
C GLU A 17 3.69 -13.25 7.45
N ARG A 18 2.69 -13.84 8.11
CA ARG A 18 1.29 -13.45 7.96
C ARG A 18 1.09 -11.98 8.29
N GLU A 19 1.63 -11.50 9.41
CA GLU A 19 1.54 -10.09 9.82
C GLU A 19 2.13 -9.15 8.75
N VAL A 20 3.29 -9.49 8.19
CA VAL A 20 3.92 -8.68 7.13
C VAL A 20 3.07 -8.69 5.84
N VAL A 21 2.60 -9.85 5.41
CA VAL A 21 1.74 -9.97 4.21
C VAL A 21 0.47 -9.14 4.37
N GLN A 22 -0.18 -9.26 5.52
CA GLN A 22 -1.41 -8.55 5.85
C GLN A 22 -1.21 -7.04 5.93
N GLU A 23 -0.17 -6.60 6.62
CA GLU A 23 0.16 -5.19 6.75
C GLU A 23 0.48 -4.58 5.39
N MET A 24 1.35 -5.22 4.58
CA MET A 24 1.69 -4.70 3.26
C MET A 24 0.50 -4.72 2.30
N HIS A 25 -0.35 -5.74 2.34
CA HIS A 25 -1.57 -5.80 1.53
C HIS A 25 -2.53 -4.65 1.89
N SER A 26 -2.74 -4.40 3.19
CA SER A 26 -3.53 -3.27 3.68
C SER A 26 -3.02 -1.93 3.16
N ARG A 27 -1.69 -1.74 3.11
CA ARG A 27 -1.08 -0.53 2.54
C ARG A 27 -1.32 -0.42 1.03
N VAL A 28 -1.26 -1.52 0.28
CA VAL A 28 -1.58 -1.53 -1.15
C VAL A 28 -3.04 -1.11 -1.37
N GLU A 29 -3.99 -1.68 -0.64
CA GLU A 29 -5.41 -1.31 -0.72
C GLU A 29 -5.65 0.17 -0.39
N GLN A 30 -4.99 0.69 0.65
CA GLN A 30 -5.06 2.11 1.00
C GLN A 30 -4.51 3.00 -0.13
N VAL A 31 -3.39 2.62 -0.76
CA VAL A 31 -2.85 3.34 -1.93
C VAL A 31 -3.86 3.33 -3.09
N MET A 32 -4.58 2.23 -3.32
CA MET A 32 -5.61 2.18 -4.37
C MET A 32 -6.82 3.08 -4.08
N ALA A 33 -7.22 3.18 -2.80
CA ALA A 33 -8.48 3.84 -2.42
C ALA A 33 -8.32 5.35 -2.19
N LEU A 34 -7.19 5.79 -1.65
CA LEU A 34 -6.99 7.18 -1.21
C LEU A 34 -7.10 8.23 -2.34
N PRO A 35 -6.67 7.99 -3.60
CA PRO A 35 -6.83 8.97 -4.69
C PRO A 35 -8.26 9.48 -4.86
N ALA A 36 -9.26 8.60 -4.72
CA ALA A 36 -10.67 8.98 -4.83
C ALA A 36 -11.09 10.03 -3.79
N VAL A 37 -10.51 9.98 -2.58
CA VAL A 37 -10.79 10.92 -1.50
C VAL A 37 -9.95 12.19 -1.63
N ILE A 38 -8.70 12.07 -2.07
CA ILE A 38 -7.78 13.21 -2.26
C ILE A 38 -8.33 14.19 -3.32
N PHE A 39 -8.92 13.67 -4.39
CA PHE A 39 -9.41 14.46 -5.52
C PHE A 39 -10.91 14.76 -5.46
N ASP A 40 -11.63 14.29 -4.44
CA ASP A 40 -13.02 14.67 -4.22
C ASP A 40 -13.11 16.09 -3.63
N GLU A 41 -13.46 17.06 -4.47
CA GLU A 41 -13.64 18.47 -4.06
C GLU A 41 -14.78 18.67 -3.05
N ALA A 42 -15.69 17.70 -2.89
CA ALA A 42 -16.71 17.74 -1.85
C ALA A 42 -16.13 17.45 -0.45
N GLN A 43 -14.94 16.86 -0.35
CA GLN A 43 -14.28 16.61 0.93
C GLN A 43 -13.65 17.88 1.50
N PRO A 44 -13.69 18.06 2.84
CA PRO A 44 -12.97 19.16 3.48
C PRO A 44 -11.47 19.12 3.14
N MET A 45 -10.87 20.29 2.90
CA MET A 45 -9.46 20.42 2.55
C MET A 45 -8.53 19.67 3.54
N LEU A 46 -8.81 19.76 4.84
CA LEU A 46 -8.05 19.06 5.87
C LEU A 46 -8.09 17.52 5.69
N ILE A 47 -9.24 16.97 5.30
CA ILE A 47 -9.40 15.53 5.04
C ILE A 47 -8.58 15.14 3.81
N ARG A 48 -8.71 15.89 2.71
CA ARG A 48 -7.96 15.66 1.48
C ARG A 48 -6.45 15.68 1.73
N GLN A 49 -5.97 16.65 2.53
CA GLN A 49 -4.56 16.77 2.88
C GLN A 49 -4.08 15.62 3.78
N SER A 50 -4.90 15.20 4.75
CA SER A 50 -4.58 14.03 5.60
C SER A 50 -4.50 12.74 4.77
N CYS A 51 -5.42 12.55 3.83
CA CYS A 51 -5.43 11.42 2.91
C CYS A 51 -4.21 11.41 1.99
N LEU A 52 -3.78 12.59 1.53
CA LEU A 52 -2.57 12.74 0.73
C LEU A 52 -1.32 12.34 1.53
N ASP A 53 -1.20 12.80 2.77
CA ASP A 53 -0.08 12.42 3.63
C ASP A 53 -0.08 10.91 3.89
N ALA A 54 -1.24 10.32 4.15
CA ALA A 54 -1.38 8.87 4.30
C ALA A 54 -0.95 8.12 3.03
N PHE A 55 -1.43 8.54 1.86
CA PHE A 55 -1.08 7.94 0.57
C PHE A 55 0.43 7.90 0.38
N PHE A 56 1.09 9.02 0.64
CA PHE A 56 2.53 9.13 0.50
C PHE A 56 3.32 8.31 1.52
N ILE A 57 2.86 8.23 2.77
CA ILE A 57 3.44 7.36 3.79
C ILE A 57 3.36 5.90 3.33
N HIS A 58 2.20 5.46 2.84
CA HIS A 58 2.00 4.09 2.38
C HIS A 58 2.86 3.76 1.14
N VAL A 59 2.88 4.66 0.14
CA VAL A 59 3.77 4.53 -1.04
C VAL A 59 5.23 4.40 -0.62
N ARG A 60 5.69 5.19 0.36
CA ARG A 60 7.06 5.10 0.86
C ARG A 60 7.33 3.76 1.53
N MET A 61 6.45 3.30 2.42
CA MET A 61 6.61 2.01 3.09
C MET A 61 6.68 0.87 2.08
N LEU A 62 5.82 0.89 1.06
CA LEU A 62 5.82 -0.10 -0.01
C LEU A 62 7.09 -0.03 -0.86
N ALA A 63 7.59 1.16 -1.19
CA ALA A 63 8.86 1.31 -1.90
C ALA A 63 10.04 0.70 -1.13
N GLU A 64 10.11 0.95 0.18
CA GLU A 64 11.13 0.36 1.07
C GLU A 64 10.95 -1.15 1.24
N PHE A 65 9.72 -1.66 1.20
CA PHE A 65 9.42 -3.09 1.22
C PHE A 65 9.83 -3.78 -0.08
N PHE A 66 9.53 -3.21 -1.25
CA PHE A 66 9.88 -3.77 -2.55
C PHE A 66 11.39 -3.73 -2.81
N ALA A 67 12.04 -2.63 -2.45
CA ALA A 67 13.48 -2.51 -2.52
C ALA A 67 14.01 -1.68 -1.36
N PRO A 68 14.53 -2.33 -0.30
CA PRO A 68 15.09 -1.60 0.82
C PRO A 68 16.30 -0.78 0.37
N PRO A 69 16.51 0.41 0.94
CA PRO A 69 17.69 1.21 0.64
C PRO A 69 18.96 0.42 0.99
N PRO A 70 20.12 0.72 0.36
CA PRO A 70 21.37 -0.03 0.52
C PRO A 70 22.00 0.02 1.93
N LYS A 71 21.35 0.69 2.88
CA LYS A 71 21.75 0.65 4.29
C LYS A 71 21.49 -0.77 4.80
N LYS A 72 22.47 -1.35 5.51
CA LYS A 72 22.37 -2.71 6.07
C LYS A 72 21.00 -2.90 6.72
N PRO A 73 20.10 -3.72 6.14
CA PRO A 73 18.84 -4.02 6.79
C PRO A 73 19.14 -4.65 8.14
N ARG A 74 18.31 -4.33 9.13
CA ARG A 74 18.40 -4.99 10.42
C ARG A 74 18.08 -6.48 10.23
N PRO A 75 18.60 -7.37 11.08
CA PRO A 75 18.34 -8.81 10.96
C PRO A 75 16.85 -9.18 10.99
N ASP A 76 16.02 -8.33 11.58
CA ASP A 76 14.57 -8.45 11.70
C ASP A 76 13.79 -7.77 10.56
N ASP A 77 14.43 -7.01 9.68
CA ASP A 77 13.76 -6.35 8.56
C ASP A 77 13.26 -7.39 7.55
N ARG A 78 11.94 -7.44 7.35
CA ARG A 78 11.30 -8.28 6.33
C ARG A 78 10.91 -7.41 5.15
N ASN A 79 11.58 -7.64 4.01
CA ASN A 79 11.30 -7.00 2.73
C ASN A 79 10.91 -8.07 1.70
N ALA A 80 10.55 -7.67 0.49
CA ALA A 80 10.12 -8.60 -0.56
C ALA A 80 11.13 -9.72 -0.84
N ALA A 81 12.44 -9.43 -0.83
CA ALA A 81 13.48 -10.44 -1.08
C ALA A 81 13.51 -11.55 -0.02
N HIS A 82 12.96 -11.31 1.17
CA HIS A 82 12.80 -12.33 2.19
C HIS A 82 11.87 -13.47 1.74
N PHE A 83 10.90 -13.16 0.88
CA PHE A 83 9.83 -14.07 0.47
C PHE A 83 10.07 -14.70 -0.92
N THR A 84 11.14 -14.31 -1.61
CA THR A 84 11.46 -14.75 -2.97
C THR A 84 12.76 -15.58 -3.00
N THR A 85 12.96 -16.41 -1.98
CA THR A 85 14.20 -17.20 -1.80
C THR A 85 14.37 -18.31 -2.84
N ALA A 86 13.25 -18.89 -3.31
CA ALA A 86 13.25 -19.94 -4.32
C ALA A 86 13.49 -19.40 -5.75
N SER A 87 13.02 -18.19 -6.02
CA SER A 87 13.18 -17.49 -7.31
C SER A 87 13.51 -16.02 -7.04
N PRO A 88 14.79 -15.62 -7.15
CA PRO A 88 15.20 -14.23 -6.89
C PRO A 88 14.38 -13.26 -7.72
N TRP A 89 13.54 -12.49 -7.04
CA TRP A 89 12.73 -11.45 -7.67
C TRP A 89 13.51 -10.16 -7.77
N SER A 90 13.32 -9.45 -8.88
CA SER A 90 13.85 -8.10 -9.07
C SER A 90 12.73 -7.21 -9.58
N PRO A 91 12.35 -6.16 -8.83
CA PRO A 91 11.28 -5.26 -9.24
C PRO A 91 11.64 -4.52 -10.54
N ASP A 92 10.62 -4.22 -11.35
CA ASP A 92 10.77 -3.33 -12.50
C ASP A 92 11.43 -2.01 -12.08
N SER A 93 12.60 -1.75 -12.67
CA SER A 93 13.43 -0.60 -12.32
C SER A 93 12.73 0.73 -12.58
N SER A 94 11.82 0.79 -13.56
CA SER A 94 11.11 2.03 -13.90
C SER A 94 10.06 2.40 -12.83
N SER A 95 9.25 1.42 -12.42
CA SER A 95 8.21 1.56 -11.41
C SER A 95 8.86 1.87 -10.05
N LEU A 96 9.92 1.13 -9.71
CA LEU A 96 10.65 1.35 -8.47
C LEU A 96 11.34 2.72 -8.43
N HIS A 97 11.95 3.17 -9.53
CA HIS A 97 12.57 4.49 -9.60
C HIS A 97 11.55 5.61 -9.37
N ARG A 98 10.35 5.50 -9.94
CA ARG A 98 9.26 6.48 -9.70
C ARG A 98 8.82 6.48 -8.24
N LEU A 99 8.58 5.30 -7.63
CA LEU A 99 8.22 5.21 -6.22
C LEU A 99 9.29 5.81 -5.30
N HIS A 100 10.57 5.57 -5.55
CA HIS A 100 11.66 6.18 -4.78
C HIS A 100 11.79 7.69 -5.01
N ALA A 101 11.56 8.19 -6.23
CA ALA A 101 11.54 9.62 -6.49
C ALA A 101 10.46 10.31 -5.66
N VAL A 102 9.25 9.75 -5.66
CA VAL A 102 8.12 10.24 -4.85
C VAL A 102 8.42 10.15 -3.37
N SER A 103 8.91 9.01 -2.89
CA SER A 103 9.30 8.83 -1.48
C SER A 103 10.30 9.89 -1.00
N ARG A 104 11.30 10.24 -1.84
CA ARG A 104 12.26 11.31 -1.50
C ARG A 104 11.61 12.68 -1.44
N ASP A 105 10.71 13.00 -2.36
CA ASP A 105 10.05 14.31 -2.38
C ASP A 105 9.05 14.45 -1.23
N VAL A 106 8.32 13.38 -0.92
CA VAL A 106 7.48 13.26 0.28
C VAL A 106 8.30 13.49 1.55
N ASN A 107 9.46 12.84 1.67
CA ASN A 107 10.32 13.02 2.85
C ASN A 107 10.75 14.46 3.04
N LYS A 108 11.06 15.18 1.96
CA LYS A 108 11.32 16.63 2.05
C LYS A 108 10.07 17.36 2.53
N GLN A 109 8.92 17.08 1.95
CA GLN A 109 7.69 17.80 2.28
C GLN A 109 7.23 17.57 3.73
N ILE A 110 7.30 16.33 4.23
CA ILE A 110 7.01 15.96 5.62
C ILE A 110 8.04 16.58 6.57
N ALA A 111 9.34 16.46 6.27
CA ALA A 111 10.40 16.97 7.14
C ALA A 111 10.39 18.50 7.24
N HIS A 112 9.96 19.20 6.19
CA HIS A 112 9.91 20.65 6.16
C HIS A 112 8.56 21.25 6.57
N VAL A 113 7.61 20.43 7.07
CA VAL A 113 6.27 20.89 7.53
C VAL A 113 5.65 21.89 6.55
N THR A 114 5.67 21.52 5.26
CA THR A 114 5.08 22.37 4.21
C THR A 114 3.57 22.44 4.39
N THR A 115 3.06 23.64 4.67
CA THR A 115 1.77 23.88 5.35
C THR A 115 0.54 23.72 4.46
N VAL A 116 0.65 23.91 3.14
CA VAL A 116 -0.48 23.79 2.20
C VAL A 116 0.01 23.13 0.93
N ARG A 117 -0.48 21.91 0.67
CA ARG A 117 -0.11 21.13 -0.53
C ARG A 117 -1.25 21.07 -1.52
N ILE A 118 -2.48 21.00 -1.06
CA ILE A 118 -3.68 21.05 -1.89
C ILE A 118 -4.09 22.50 -2.03
N GLY A 119 -4.23 22.98 -3.27
CA GLY A 119 -4.72 24.33 -3.53
C GLY A 119 -6.11 24.53 -2.93
N ASP A 120 -6.34 25.69 -2.34
CA ASP A 120 -7.62 26.08 -1.73
C ASP A 120 -8.69 26.49 -2.77
N GLY A 121 -8.38 26.35 -4.06
CA GLY A 121 -9.21 26.82 -5.16
C GLY A 121 -9.21 28.36 -5.34
N ALA A 122 -8.52 29.12 -4.48
CA ALA A 122 -8.44 30.58 -4.53
C ALA A 122 -7.24 31.12 -5.33
N GLY A 123 -6.51 30.24 -6.02
CA GLY A 123 -5.49 30.61 -7.01
C GLY A 123 -4.05 30.27 -6.63
N GLU A 124 -3.79 29.66 -5.47
CA GLU A 124 -2.46 29.09 -5.20
C GLU A 124 -2.33 27.71 -5.85
N PRO A 125 -1.37 27.53 -6.78
CA PRO A 125 -1.17 26.24 -7.41
C PRO A 125 -0.64 25.23 -6.39
N PRO A 126 -1.05 23.95 -6.47
CA PRO A 126 -0.48 22.90 -5.63
C PRO A 126 1.06 22.92 -5.72
N THR A 127 1.74 22.91 -4.58
CA THR A 127 3.19 23.03 -4.49
C THR A 127 3.95 21.78 -4.97
N SER A 128 3.23 20.73 -5.35
CA SER A 128 3.79 19.45 -5.77
C SER A 128 3.23 19.04 -7.12
N LEU A 129 4.10 18.85 -8.13
CA LEU A 129 3.73 18.24 -9.42
C LEU A 129 3.15 16.82 -9.25
N LEU A 130 3.30 16.20 -8.08
CA LEU A 130 2.76 14.88 -7.73
C LEU A 130 1.28 14.91 -7.31
N LEU A 131 0.66 16.09 -7.26
CA LEU A 131 -0.74 16.29 -6.90
C LEU A 131 -1.70 16.29 -8.10
N GLU A 132 -1.21 15.93 -9.27
CA GLU A 132 -2.09 15.72 -10.43
C GLU A 132 -2.75 14.34 -10.33
N PRO A 133 -4.05 14.22 -10.63
CA PRO A 133 -4.77 12.94 -10.64
C PRO A 133 -4.04 11.84 -11.43
N ASP A 134 -3.48 12.20 -12.59
CA ASP A 134 -2.75 11.27 -13.46
C ASP A 134 -1.48 10.73 -12.80
N ASN A 135 -0.77 11.56 -12.04
CA ASN A 135 0.45 11.15 -11.34
C ASN A 135 0.13 10.23 -10.14
N ALA A 136 -0.94 10.53 -9.40
CA ALA A 136 -1.41 9.66 -8.33
C ALA A 136 -1.89 8.30 -8.87
N GLN A 137 -2.58 8.29 -10.02
CA GLN A 137 -2.99 7.07 -10.69
C GLN A 137 -1.78 6.26 -11.18
N ALA A 138 -0.80 6.91 -11.81
CA ALA A 138 0.41 6.23 -12.28
C ALA A 138 1.19 5.55 -11.12
N LEU A 139 1.27 6.20 -9.96
CA LEU A 139 1.88 5.60 -8.76
C LEU A 139 1.07 4.42 -8.22
N THR A 140 -0.24 4.54 -8.25
CA THR A 140 -1.17 3.48 -7.87
C THR A 140 -0.98 2.26 -8.78
N ASP A 141 -0.88 2.47 -10.09
CA ASP A 141 -0.63 1.43 -11.07
C ASP A 141 0.75 0.78 -10.90
N ASP A 142 1.78 1.57 -10.57
CA ASP A 142 3.12 1.06 -10.27
C ASP A 142 3.14 0.18 -9.03
N VAL A 143 2.47 0.61 -7.94
CA VAL A 143 2.33 -0.19 -6.72
C VAL A 143 1.61 -1.50 -7.02
N ARG A 144 0.47 -1.45 -7.73
CA ARG A 144 -0.28 -2.65 -8.12
C ARG A 144 0.58 -3.60 -8.94
N ARG A 145 1.27 -3.08 -9.96
CA ARG A 145 2.13 -3.89 -10.84
C ARG A 145 3.23 -4.59 -10.05
N LEU A 146 3.92 -3.88 -9.17
CA LEU A 146 4.99 -4.46 -8.35
C LEU A 146 4.46 -5.50 -7.36
N TRP A 147 3.28 -5.25 -6.79
CA TRP A 147 2.62 -6.18 -5.89
C TRP A 147 2.19 -7.47 -6.59
N ASP A 148 1.51 -7.35 -7.72
CA ASP A 148 1.07 -8.50 -8.52
C ASP A 148 2.27 -9.27 -9.08
N ASP A 149 3.33 -8.58 -9.48
CA ASP A 149 4.58 -9.20 -9.95
C ASP A 149 5.27 -9.97 -8.81
N LEU A 150 5.39 -9.38 -7.61
CA LEU A 150 5.90 -10.08 -6.43
C LEU A 150 5.10 -11.34 -6.13
N ALA A 151 3.78 -11.26 -6.17
CA ALA A 151 2.88 -12.38 -5.91
C ALA A 151 3.08 -13.58 -6.87
N THR A 152 3.65 -13.34 -8.06
CA THR A 152 3.98 -14.42 -9.01
C THR A 152 5.36 -15.04 -8.80
N HIS A 153 6.23 -14.42 -8.00
CA HIS A 153 7.63 -14.82 -7.80
C HIS A 153 7.92 -15.40 -6.41
N THR A 154 6.88 -15.78 -5.68
CA THR A 154 6.95 -16.20 -4.29
C THR A 154 5.96 -17.33 -4.05
N ASP A 155 6.33 -18.25 -3.16
CA ASP A 155 5.44 -19.34 -2.73
C ASP A 155 4.45 -18.88 -1.65
N VAL A 156 4.60 -17.63 -1.18
CA VAL A 156 3.69 -17.02 -0.21
C VAL A 156 2.39 -16.63 -0.91
N PRO A 157 1.22 -16.92 -0.32
CA PRO A 157 -0.08 -16.61 -0.88
C PRO A 157 -0.39 -15.11 -0.74
N TRP A 158 0.18 -14.25 -1.58
CA TRP A 158 -0.11 -12.82 -1.54
C TRP A 158 -1.51 -12.52 -2.06
N PRO A 159 -2.35 -11.81 -1.27
CA PRO A 159 -3.66 -11.37 -1.71
C PRO A 159 -3.58 -10.48 -2.95
N ARG A 160 -4.43 -10.70 -3.94
CA ARG A 160 -4.55 -9.78 -5.08
C ARG A 160 -5.31 -8.52 -4.67
N VAL A 161 -4.95 -7.42 -5.29
CA VAL A 161 -5.58 -6.11 -5.07
C VAL A 161 -7.07 -6.16 -5.41
N GLY A 162 -7.93 -5.64 -4.51
CA GLY A 162 -9.38 -5.57 -4.69
C GLY A 162 -10.12 -6.91 -4.59
N LEU A 163 -9.40 -8.02 -4.39
CA LEU A 163 -9.97 -9.35 -4.17
C LEU A 163 -10.01 -9.74 -2.69
N PHE A 164 -9.32 -8.99 -1.85
CA PHE A 164 -9.48 -9.01 -0.40
C PHE A 164 -10.12 -7.69 0.04
N PRO A 165 -11.45 -7.63 0.20
CA PRO A 165 -12.00 -6.72 1.19
C PRO A 165 -11.25 -7.00 2.50
N VAL A 166 -10.44 -6.04 2.93
CA VAL A 166 -9.70 -6.14 4.19
C VAL A 166 -10.78 -6.14 5.28
N TRP A 167 -11.27 -7.33 5.64
CA TRP A 167 -12.27 -7.49 6.70
C TRP A 167 -11.54 -7.35 8.01
N THR A 168 -11.31 -6.11 8.41
CA THR A 168 -10.80 -5.84 9.74
C THR A 168 -11.95 -5.81 10.73
N ASP A 169 -11.75 -6.39 11.91
CA ASP A 169 -12.58 -6.04 13.05
C ASP A 169 -12.46 -4.54 13.39
N ALA A 170 -13.20 -4.07 14.39
CA ALA A 170 -13.15 -2.68 14.83
C ALA A 170 -11.76 -2.22 15.33
N SER A 171 -10.83 -3.16 15.54
CA SER A 171 -9.44 -2.87 15.93
C SER A 171 -8.46 -2.82 14.76
N GLY A 172 -8.93 -3.06 13.53
CA GLY A 172 -8.07 -3.11 12.35
C GLY A 172 -7.46 -4.48 12.07
N LYS A 173 -7.90 -5.53 12.79
CA LYS A 173 -7.33 -6.88 12.66
C LYS A 173 -8.12 -7.72 11.66
N LEU A 174 -7.41 -8.32 10.69
CA LEU A 174 -8.03 -9.21 9.70
C LEU A 174 -8.74 -10.39 10.36
N LEU A 175 -10.03 -10.55 10.01
CA LEU A 175 -10.89 -11.66 10.40
C LEU A 175 -10.53 -12.92 9.61
N ARG A 176 -10.58 -14.09 10.27
CA ARG A 176 -10.44 -15.37 9.56
C ARG A 176 -11.61 -15.54 8.60
N ALA A 177 -11.39 -16.31 7.53
CA ALA A 177 -12.46 -16.63 6.58
C ALA A 177 -13.68 -17.27 7.28
N ALA A 178 -13.46 -18.14 8.26
CA ALA A 178 -14.53 -18.73 9.09
C ALA A 178 -15.25 -17.70 9.98
N ASP A 179 -14.52 -16.72 10.53
CA ASP A 179 -15.11 -15.66 11.34
C ASP A 179 -15.98 -14.73 10.46
N TYR A 180 -15.55 -14.51 9.22
CA TYR A 180 -16.32 -13.77 8.22
C TYR A 180 -17.61 -14.49 7.81
N GLU A 181 -17.57 -15.81 7.53
CA GLU A 181 -18.77 -16.56 7.19
C GLU A 181 -19.80 -16.55 8.33
N SER A 182 -19.33 -16.64 9.58
CA SER A 182 -20.18 -16.49 10.77
C SER A 182 -20.86 -15.12 10.79
N MET A 183 -20.10 -14.02 10.66
CA MET A 183 -20.67 -12.66 10.65
C MET A 183 -21.63 -12.40 9.49
N ARG A 184 -21.35 -12.95 8.30
CA ARG A 184 -22.22 -12.83 7.12
C ARG A 184 -23.55 -13.57 7.33
N SER A 185 -23.50 -14.76 7.94
CA SER A 185 -24.69 -15.53 8.26
C SER A 185 -25.57 -14.90 9.34
N GLU A 186 -24.98 -14.10 10.24
CA GLU A 186 -25.69 -13.36 11.29
C GLU A 186 -26.34 -12.06 10.79
N SER A 187 -25.89 -11.54 9.63
CA SER A 187 -26.38 -10.29 9.04
C SER A 187 -27.47 -10.49 7.97
N SER A 188 -27.87 -11.74 7.71
CA SER A 188 -28.88 -12.14 6.71
C SER A 188 -30.18 -12.59 7.38
#